data_AF-A0A969YQ26-F1
#
_entry.id   AF-A0A969YQ26-F1
#
_cell.length_a   1.000
_cell.length_b   1.000
_cell.length_c   1.000
_cell.angle_alpha   90.00
_cell.angle_beta   90.00
_cell.angle_gamma   90.00
#
_symmetry.space_group_name_H-M   'P 1'
#
loop_
_entity.id
_entity.type
_entity.pdbx_description
1 polymer ?
#
loop_
_entity_poly.entity_id
_entity_poly.type
_entity_poly.pdbx_seq_one_letter_code
_entity_poly.pdbx_strand_id
1 'polypeptide(L)'
;MTHPVKLRFQRELKEHRVTIEWKGALWRSVRNDLSIGDLLSTMKGYGPMEIIEFVKPGHWRGRMSLGYAEKGCREVTLLELVIHGEKRQGKGRQALRWLKRTFNAELYAQDFGAGQLADGLEGSFPFWMKMFREGLLEGVEGEICSLHRGMSDREIDEMEEKVKRFIAAQESESKRT
;
A
#
# COMPACT_ATOMS: atom_id res chain seq x y z
N MET A 1 16.23 3.86 23.43
CA MET A 1 16.61 2.47 23.08
C MET A 1 16.67 2.33 21.57
N THR A 2 17.87 2.38 21.00
CA THR A 2 18.13 2.28 19.55
C THR A 2 18.23 0.81 19.19
N HIS A 3 17.24 0.26 18.48
CA HIS A 3 17.35 -1.09 17.94
C HIS A 3 18.39 -1.12 16.80
N PRO A 4 19.40 -2.01 16.85
CA PRO A 4 20.37 -2.12 15.77
C PRO A 4 19.69 -2.63 14.50
N VAL A 5 19.94 -1.95 13.39
CA VAL A 5 19.56 -2.42 12.04
C VAL A 5 20.45 -3.61 11.71
N LYS A 6 19.87 -4.81 11.57
CA LYS A 6 20.59 -5.99 11.09
C LYS A 6 20.60 -5.96 9.56
N LEU A 7 21.74 -5.66 8.96
CA LEU A 7 21.94 -5.82 7.53
C LEU A 7 22.17 -7.31 7.23
N ARG A 8 21.16 -8.02 6.71
CA ARG A 8 21.34 -9.35 6.13
C ARG A 8 21.47 -9.22 4.61
N PHE A 9 22.63 -9.58 4.09
CA PHE A 9 22.88 -9.69 2.66
C PHE A 9 22.44 -11.09 2.19
N GLN A 10 21.40 -11.17 1.37
CA GLN A 10 21.13 -12.36 0.55
C GLN A 10 21.50 -12.03 -0.89
N ARG A 11 22.57 -12.68 -1.38
CA ARG A 11 23.07 -12.55 -2.75
C ARG A 11 22.55 -13.74 -3.55
N GLU A 12 21.31 -13.63 -4.05
CA GLU A 12 20.79 -14.55 -5.07
C GLU A 12 20.76 -13.83 -6.43
N LEU A 13 21.09 -14.61 -7.47
CA LEU A 13 21.60 -14.18 -8.77
C LEU A 13 20.57 -13.47 -9.67
N LYS A 14 21.08 -12.49 -10.43
CA LYS A 14 20.50 -11.65 -11.51
C LYS A 14 19.64 -10.47 -11.03
N GLU A 15 20.15 -9.26 -11.33
CA GLU A 15 19.74 -7.92 -10.89
C GLU A 15 20.34 -7.50 -9.52
N HIS A 16 21.16 -6.44 -9.53
CA HIS A 16 21.74 -5.84 -8.33
C HIS A 16 20.65 -5.06 -7.57
N ARG A 17 19.63 -5.75 -7.06
CA ARG A 17 18.57 -5.13 -6.28
C ARG A 17 19.04 -4.95 -4.84
N VAL A 18 19.33 -3.71 -4.46
CA VAL A 18 19.64 -3.36 -3.08
C VAL A 18 18.42 -3.69 -2.21
N THR A 19 18.61 -4.60 -1.25
CA THR A 19 17.58 -5.02 -0.29
C THR A 19 18.12 -4.80 1.12
N ILE A 20 17.28 -4.26 2.01
CA ILE A 20 17.61 -4.03 3.42
C ILE A 20 16.53 -4.60 4.34
N GLU A 21 16.95 -5.13 5.48
CA GLU A 21 16.04 -5.51 6.55
C GLU A 21 15.87 -4.33 7.52
N TRP A 22 14.65 -3.82 7.64
CA TRP A 22 14.33 -2.74 8.57
C TRP A 22 12.94 -2.93 9.16
N LYS A 23 12.82 -2.73 10.48
CA LYS A 23 11.56 -2.93 11.23
C LYS A 23 10.91 -4.31 10.98
N GLY A 24 11.76 -5.31 10.76
CA GLY A 24 11.37 -6.71 10.53
C GLY A 24 10.73 -6.99 9.18
N ALA A 25 10.86 -6.09 8.20
CA ALA A 25 10.49 -6.30 6.80
C ALA A 25 11.72 -6.12 5.91
N LEU A 26 11.68 -6.76 4.75
CA LEU A 26 12.64 -6.56 3.66
C LEU A 26 12.13 -5.43 2.77
N TRP A 27 13.00 -4.48 2.45
CA TRP A 27 12.69 -3.29 1.66
C TRP A 27 13.63 -3.19 0.48
N ARG A 28 13.12 -2.75 -0.67
CA ARG A 28 13.92 -2.52 -1.88
C ARG A 28 13.32 -1.43 -2.77
N SER A 29 14.15 -0.76 -3.54
CA SER A 29 13.69 0.13 -4.63
C SER A 29 13.06 -0.72 -5.75
N VAL A 30 12.00 -0.20 -6.38
CA VAL A 30 11.47 -0.79 -7.62
C VAL A 30 12.42 -0.57 -8.81
N ARG A 31 13.09 0.59 -8.86
CA ARG A 31 13.90 1.03 -10.02
C ARG A 31 15.36 0.57 -9.98
N ASN A 32 15.79 -0.09 -8.89
CA ASN A 32 17.13 -0.66 -8.70
C ASN A 32 18.31 0.32 -8.82
N ASP A 33 18.07 1.60 -8.62
CA ASP A 33 19.03 2.71 -8.75
C ASP A 33 19.44 3.32 -7.41
N LEU A 34 18.67 3.08 -6.34
CA LEU A 34 18.97 3.59 -5.01
C LEU A 34 20.11 2.83 -4.34
N SER A 35 21.09 3.56 -3.79
CA SER A 35 22.05 2.99 -2.85
C SER A 35 21.36 2.58 -1.53
N ILE A 36 22.05 1.81 -0.69
CA ILE A 36 21.56 1.49 0.67
C ILE A 36 21.28 2.77 1.47
N GLY A 37 22.15 3.77 1.32
CA GLY A 37 22.03 5.06 2.00
C GLY A 37 20.80 5.83 1.52
N ASP A 38 20.55 5.84 0.22
CA ASP A 38 19.39 6.53 -0.37
C ASP A 38 18.09 5.84 0.02
N LEU A 39 18.04 4.50 -0.05
CA LEU A 39 16.87 3.73 0.38
C LEU A 39 16.56 3.94 1.87
N LEU A 40 17.56 3.93 2.74
CA LEU A 40 17.39 4.26 4.16
C LEU A 40 16.94 5.70 4.37
N SER A 41 17.46 6.64 3.58
CA SER A 41 17.06 8.04 3.63
C SER A 41 15.61 8.21 3.20
N THR A 42 15.18 7.63 2.08
CA THR A 42 13.77 7.61 1.64
C THR A 42 12.86 6.99 2.69
N MET A 43 13.22 5.84 3.29
CA MET A 43 12.40 5.23 4.36
C MET A 43 12.33 6.05 5.64
N LYS A 44 13.37 6.82 5.95
CA LYS A 44 13.36 7.84 7.03
C LYS A 44 12.75 9.16 6.57
N GLY A 45 12.36 9.25 5.31
CA GLY A 45 11.89 10.45 4.64
C GLY A 45 12.89 11.62 4.67
N TYR A 46 14.15 11.39 4.40
CA TYR A 46 15.08 12.47 4.04
C TYR A 46 15.50 12.37 2.58
N GLY A 47 14.97 11.39 1.85
CA GLY A 47 15.28 11.12 0.45
C GLY A 47 14.16 11.57 -0.50
N PRO A 48 14.39 11.42 -1.82
CA PRO A 48 13.39 11.70 -2.84
C PRO A 48 12.16 10.79 -2.67
N MET A 49 11.03 11.27 -3.19
CA MET A 49 9.82 10.45 -3.33
C MET A 49 10.11 9.31 -4.29
N GLU A 50 10.02 8.08 -3.79
CA GLU A 50 10.32 6.88 -4.55
C GLU A 50 9.31 5.79 -4.25
N ILE A 51 9.08 4.92 -5.24
CA ILE A 51 8.28 3.72 -5.06
C ILE A 51 9.20 2.62 -4.54
N ILE A 52 8.85 2.08 -3.38
CA ILE A 52 9.56 0.98 -2.74
C ILE A 52 8.65 -0.22 -2.59
N GLU A 53 9.26 -1.40 -2.67
CA GLU A 53 8.60 -2.66 -2.38
C GLU A 53 8.97 -3.12 -0.97
N PHE A 54 8.04 -3.78 -0.31
CA PHE A 54 8.27 -4.38 0.99
C PHE A 54 7.72 -5.78 1.09
N VAL A 55 8.40 -6.61 1.87
CA VAL A 55 7.97 -7.96 2.23
C VAL A 55 8.12 -8.12 3.72
N LYS A 56 7.00 -8.39 4.40
CA LYS A 56 6.98 -8.90 5.76
C LYS A 56 6.89 -10.43 5.69
N PRO A 57 8.00 -11.17 5.93
CA PRO A 57 8.05 -12.60 5.67
C PRO A 57 6.90 -13.36 6.34
N GLY A 58 6.21 -14.21 5.58
CA GLY A 58 5.08 -15.00 6.04
C GLY A 58 3.79 -14.22 6.35
N HIS A 59 3.72 -12.92 6.05
CA HIS A 59 2.59 -12.07 6.43
C HIS A 59 1.99 -11.31 5.24
N TRP A 60 2.73 -10.38 4.65
CA TRP A 60 2.24 -9.51 3.59
C TRP A 60 3.39 -8.94 2.76
N ARG A 61 3.10 -8.57 1.52
CA ARG A 61 3.98 -7.77 0.65
C ARG A 61 3.22 -6.60 0.07
N GLY A 62 3.94 -5.63 -0.47
CA GLY A 62 3.30 -4.52 -1.15
C GLY A 62 4.28 -3.57 -1.82
N ARG A 63 3.70 -2.58 -2.51
CA ARG A 63 4.40 -1.45 -3.11
C ARG A 63 3.78 -0.18 -2.57
N MET A 64 4.62 0.81 -2.30
CA MET A 64 4.16 2.11 -1.83
C MET A 64 5.12 3.21 -2.24
N SER A 65 4.59 4.42 -2.37
CA SER A 65 5.41 5.63 -2.37
C SER A 65 5.48 6.24 -0.97
N LEU A 66 6.60 6.91 -0.69
CA LEU A 66 6.80 7.69 0.52
C LEU A 66 6.97 9.16 0.14
N GLY A 67 6.13 10.02 0.71
CA GLY A 67 6.14 11.46 0.47
C GLY A 67 6.09 12.27 1.76
N TYR A 68 6.20 13.59 1.58
CA TYR A 68 5.96 14.57 2.63
C TYR A 68 4.84 15.49 2.23
N ALA A 69 3.86 15.62 3.12
CA ALA A 69 2.92 16.72 3.06
C ALA A 69 3.66 18.04 3.34
N GLU A 70 3.14 19.15 2.79
CA GLU A 70 3.66 20.51 3.03
C GLU A 70 3.73 20.88 4.52
N LYS A 71 2.95 20.21 5.38
CA LYS A 71 2.92 20.40 6.83
C LYS A 71 3.93 19.53 7.60
N GLY A 72 4.86 18.86 6.90
CA GLY A 72 5.87 17.99 7.51
C GLY A 72 5.36 16.63 7.99
N CYS A 73 4.09 16.30 7.72
CA CYS A 73 3.54 14.97 7.97
C CYS A 73 4.03 14.01 6.87
N ARG A 74 4.42 12.79 7.25
CA ARG A 74 4.77 11.76 6.27
C ARG A 74 3.51 11.18 5.66
N GLU A 75 3.56 10.95 4.36
CA GLU A 75 2.50 10.29 3.63
C GLU A 75 3.03 8.98 3.05
N VAL A 76 2.24 7.92 3.21
CA VAL A 76 2.47 6.62 2.61
C VAL A 76 1.30 6.34 1.68
N THR A 77 1.54 6.24 0.38
CA THR A 77 0.50 5.85 -0.58
C THR A 77 0.74 4.41 -1.02
N LEU A 78 -0.18 3.53 -0.67
CA LEU A 78 -0.14 2.12 -1.04
C LEU A 78 -0.60 1.95 -2.49
N LEU A 79 0.28 1.37 -3.29
CA LEU A 79 0.02 1.01 -4.70
C LEU A 79 -0.39 -0.45 -4.84
N GLU A 80 0.12 -1.30 -3.95
CA GLU A 80 -0.20 -2.72 -3.88
C GLU A 80 -0.09 -3.19 -2.44
N LEU A 81 -1.04 -4.02 -1.98
CA LEU A 81 -0.96 -4.73 -0.71
C LEU A 81 -1.50 -6.14 -0.87
N VAL A 82 -0.63 -7.14 -0.70
CA VAL A 82 -0.97 -8.55 -0.80
C VAL A 82 -0.79 -9.21 0.55
N ILE A 83 -1.84 -9.87 1.03
CA ILE A 83 -1.82 -10.64 2.27
C ILE A 83 -1.52 -12.11 1.95
N HIS A 84 -0.51 -12.67 2.60
CA HIS A 84 -0.12 -14.07 2.45
C HIS A 84 -0.76 -14.96 3.53
N GLY A 85 -0.92 -16.24 3.22
CA GLY A 85 -1.41 -17.28 4.12
C GLY A 85 -2.90 -17.58 4.00
N GLU A 86 -3.31 -18.72 4.60
CA GLU A 86 -4.67 -19.25 4.54
C GLU A 86 -5.68 -18.44 5.36
N LYS A 87 -5.23 -17.82 6.47
CA LYS A 87 -6.08 -17.01 7.36
C LYS A 87 -5.90 -15.51 7.09
N ARG A 88 -6.61 -15.00 6.08
CA ARG A 88 -6.54 -13.59 5.65
C ARG A 88 -7.36 -12.61 6.51
N GLN A 89 -8.28 -13.11 7.33
CA GLN A 89 -9.16 -12.25 8.15
C GLN A 89 -8.34 -11.36 9.10
N GLY A 90 -8.62 -10.06 9.09
CA GLY A 90 -7.97 -9.07 9.96
C GLY A 90 -6.51 -8.73 9.61
N LYS A 91 -5.85 -9.49 8.74
CA LYS A 91 -4.44 -9.27 8.37
C LYS A 91 -4.21 -8.01 7.56
N GLY A 92 -5.16 -7.62 6.69
CA GLY A 92 -5.13 -6.32 6.02
C GLY A 92 -5.07 -5.15 7.02
N ARG A 93 -5.97 -5.15 8.02
CA ARG A 93 -5.96 -4.15 9.10
C ARG A 93 -4.63 -4.16 9.88
N GLN A 94 -4.10 -5.36 10.14
CA GLN A 94 -2.81 -5.50 10.82
C GLN A 94 -1.66 -4.88 10.01
N ALA A 95 -1.64 -5.09 8.70
CA ALA A 95 -0.66 -4.52 7.80
C ALA A 95 -0.74 -2.99 7.78
N LEU A 96 -1.94 -2.42 7.63
CA LEU A 96 -2.14 -0.96 7.64
C LEU A 96 -1.70 -0.34 8.97
N ARG A 97 -2.12 -0.91 10.11
CA ARG A 97 -1.67 -0.43 11.43
C ARG A 97 -0.17 -0.57 11.63
N TRP A 98 0.46 -1.58 11.03
CA TRP A 98 1.91 -1.75 11.07
C TRP A 98 2.61 -0.67 10.24
N LEU A 99 2.14 -0.37 9.02
CA LEU A 99 2.67 0.69 8.18
C LEU A 99 2.54 2.07 8.85
N LYS A 100 1.35 2.40 9.37
CA LYS A 100 1.08 3.67 10.07
C LYS A 100 2.08 3.90 11.21
N ARG A 101 2.31 2.86 12.02
CA ARG A 101 3.29 2.90 13.13
C ARG A 101 4.75 2.90 12.68
N THR A 102 5.06 2.22 11.57
CA THR A 102 6.44 2.10 11.07
C THR A 102 6.96 3.44 10.59
N PHE A 103 6.13 4.18 9.85
CA PHE A 103 6.51 5.47 9.28
C PHE A 103 6.06 6.66 10.11
N ASN A 104 5.16 6.46 11.08
CA ASN A 104 4.45 7.55 11.76
C ASN A 104 3.83 8.51 10.72
N ALA A 105 3.07 7.93 9.81
CA ALA A 105 2.61 8.56 8.58
C ALA A 105 1.08 8.45 8.45
N GLU A 106 0.52 9.36 7.67
CA GLU A 106 -0.80 9.20 7.08
C GLU A 106 -0.75 8.15 5.97
N LEU A 107 -1.83 7.38 5.84
CA LEU A 107 -1.91 6.30 4.87
C LEU A 107 -2.98 6.61 3.83
N TYR A 108 -2.59 6.50 2.58
CA TYR A 108 -3.46 6.61 1.42
C TYR A 108 -3.38 5.30 0.63
N ALA A 109 -4.40 5.00 -0.16
CA ALA A 109 -4.38 3.87 -1.09
C ALA A 109 -4.68 4.35 -2.50
N GLN A 110 -4.00 3.76 -3.49
CA GLN A 110 -4.32 3.92 -4.89
C GLN A 110 -4.92 2.61 -5.41
N ASP A 111 -6.15 2.66 -5.91
CA ASP A 111 -6.83 1.53 -6.53
C ASP A 111 -6.74 1.65 -8.05
N PHE A 112 -5.88 0.81 -8.63
CA PHE A 112 -5.69 0.72 -10.09
C PHE A 112 -6.75 -0.16 -10.79
N GLY A 113 -7.76 -0.62 -10.05
CA GLY A 113 -8.77 -1.54 -10.56
C GLY A 113 -8.25 -2.96 -10.75
N ALA A 114 -9.18 -3.90 -11.00
CA ALA A 114 -8.88 -5.32 -11.16
C ALA A 114 -8.01 -5.64 -12.39
N GLY A 115 -7.93 -4.73 -13.38
CA GLY A 115 -7.29 -4.99 -14.67
C GLY A 115 -5.78 -4.82 -14.73
N GLN A 116 -5.14 -4.16 -13.75
CA GLN A 116 -3.70 -3.84 -13.80
C GLN A 116 -2.82 -4.70 -12.87
N LEU A 117 -3.40 -5.60 -12.08
CA LEU A 117 -2.67 -6.41 -11.11
C LEU A 117 -2.52 -7.84 -11.63
N ALA A 118 -1.27 -8.24 -11.91
CA ALA A 118 -0.90 -9.50 -12.56
C ALA A 118 -1.34 -10.80 -11.85
N ASP A 119 -1.91 -10.71 -10.63
CA ASP A 119 -2.20 -11.84 -9.75
C ASP A 119 -3.69 -11.90 -9.32
N GLY A 120 -4.65 -11.61 -10.21
CA GLY A 120 -6.07 -11.92 -9.97
C GLY A 120 -6.67 -11.24 -8.73
N LEU A 121 -6.25 -10.00 -8.45
CA LEU A 121 -6.83 -9.17 -7.40
C LEU A 121 -8.22 -8.69 -7.85
N GLU A 122 -9.24 -9.52 -7.61
CA GLU A 122 -10.63 -9.08 -7.62
C GLU A 122 -10.79 -7.85 -6.71
N GLY A 123 -11.47 -6.83 -7.25
CA GLY A 123 -11.40 -5.43 -6.86
C GLY A 123 -11.26 -5.17 -5.35
N SER A 124 -10.16 -4.49 -5.00
CA SER A 124 -9.82 -4.10 -3.63
C SER A 124 -10.65 -2.96 -3.07
N PHE A 125 -11.48 -2.30 -3.89
CA PHE A 125 -12.15 -1.07 -3.48
C PHE A 125 -13.08 -1.25 -2.27
N PRO A 126 -13.95 -2.28 -2.17
CA PRO A 126 -14.76 -2.49 -0.97
C PRO A 126 -13.92 -2.67 0.30
N PHE A 127 -12.72 -3.26 0.17
CA PHE A 127 -11.76 -3.32 1.27
C PHE A 127 -11.23 -1.93 1.61
N TRP A 128 -10.76 -1.15 0.63
CA TRP A 128 -10.24 0.20 0.87
C TRP A 128 -11.27 1.15 1.45
N MET A 129 -12.50 1.15 0.93
CA MET A 129 -13.65 1.90 1.47
C MET A 129 -13.88 1.56 2.94
N LYS A 130 -13.86 0.26 3.29
CA LYS A 130 -14.00 -0.15 4.69
C LYS A 130 -12.84 0.33 5.56
N MET A 131 -11.61 0.30 5.06
CA MET A 131 -10.44 0.80 5.80
C MET A 131 -10.47 2.32 5.98
N PHE A 132 -10.99 3.06 5.01
CA PHE A 132 -11.25 4.49 5.11
C PHE A 132 -12.29 4.80 6.19
N ARG A 133 -13.47 4.15 6.17
CA ARG A 133 -14.49 4.31 7.23
C ARG A 133 -13.98 3.96 8.63
N GLU A 134 -13.08 2.99 8.74
CA GLU A 134 -12.44 2.60 10.00
C GLU A 134 -11.30 3.56 10.45
N GLY A 135 -11.01 4.62 9.68
CA GLY A 135 -9.94 5.59 9.99
C GLY A 135 -8.52 5.03 9.85
N LEU A 136 -8.37 3.92 9.12
CA LEU A 136 -7.07 3.32 8.83
C LEU A 136 -6.39 3.96 7.63
N LEU A 137 -7.17 4.55 6.73
CA LEU A 137 -6.73 5.36 5.60
C LEU A 137 -7.30 6.77 5.70
N GLU A 138 -6.54 7.74 5.21
CA GLU A 138 -6.91 9.15 5.10
C GLU A 138 -7.48 9.51 3.73
N GLY A 139 -7.27 8.63 2.75
CA GLY A 139 -7.87 8.74 1.43
C GLY A 139 -7.64 7.50 0.58
N VAL A 140 -8.45 7.36 -0.46
CA VAL A 140 -8.37 6.32 -1.47
C VAL A 140 -8.56 6.98 -2.82
N GLU A 141 -7.60 6.86 -3.72
CA GLU A 141 -7.70 7.37 -5.09
C GLU A 141 -7.84 6.21 -6.05
N GLY A 142 -8.85 6.24 -6.91
CA GLY A 142 -9.05 5.22 -7.93
C GLY A 142 -9.80 5.77 -9.13
N GLU A 143 -9.82 5.01 -10.22
CA GLU A 143 -10.43 5.44 -11.48
C GLU A 143 -11.92 5.79 -11.34
N ILE A 144 -12.64 5.02 -10.52
CA ILE A 144 -14.11 5.11 -10.41
C ILE A 144 -14.53 6.05 -9.27
N CYS A 145 -13.62 6.31 -8.32
CA CYS A 145 -13.96 6.86 -7.02
C CYS A 145 -12.72 7.38 -6.28
N SER A 146 -12.90 8.53 -5.66
CA SER A 146 -11.93 9.15 -4.76
C SER A 146 -12.58 9.36 -3.40
N LEU A 147 -11.90 8.95 -2.34
CA LEU A 147 -12.25 9.19 -0.95
C LEU A 147 -11.18 10.07 -0.32
N HIS A 148 -11.60 11.10 0.40
CA HIS A 148 -10.69 11.96 1.13
C HIS A 148 -11.28 12.35 2.47
N ARG A 149 -10.41 12.66 3.44
CA ARG A 149 -10.82 13.26 4.71
C ARG A 149 -11.76 14.45 4.48
N GLY A 150 -12.77 14.56 5.33
CA GLY A 150 -13.75 15.64 5.29
C GLY A 150 -15.01 15.35 4.48
N MET A 151 -15.05 14.23 3.73
CA MET A 151 -16.31 13.75 3.17
C MET A 151 -17.31 13.40 4.27
N SER A 152 -18.57 13.77 4.06
CA SER A 152 -19.70 13.40 4.89
C SER A 152 -20.08 11.93 4.70
N ASP A 153 -20.74 11.32 5.69
CA ASP A 153 -21.24 9.95 5.59
C ASP A 153 -22.11 9.74 4.36
N ARG A 154 -22.91 10.74 4.00
CA ARG A 154 -23.75 10.71 2.80
C ARG A 154 -22.93 10.63 1.51
N GLU A 155 -21.87 11.43 1.38
CA GLU A 155 -21.00 11.38 0.20
C GLU A 155 -20.27 10.02 0.11
N ILE A 156 -19.89 9.46 1.26
CA ILE A 156 -19.26 8.14 1.33
C ILE A 156 -20.26 7.04 0.91
N ASP A 157 -21.50 7.10 1.39
CA ASP A 157 -22.57 6.16 1.03
C ASP A 157 -22.91 6.24 -0.47
N GLU A 158 -23.02 7.45 -1.02
CA GLU A 158 -23.26 7.67 -2.45
C GLU A 158 -22.11 7.09 -3.31
N MET A 159 -20.86 7.24 -2.85
CA MET A 159 -19.70 6.66 -3.50
C MET A 159 -19.70 5.13 -3.43
N GLU A 160 -20.07 4.55 -2.28
CA GLU A 160 -20.17 3.10 -2.13
C GLU A 160 -21.21 2.50 -3.08
N GLU A 161 -22.37 3.13 -3.22
CA GLU A 161 -23.40 2.70 -4.17
C GLU A 161 -22.96 2.84 -5.62
N LYS A 162 -22.23 3.91 -5.97
CA LYS A 162 -21.63 4.06 -7.30
C LYS A 162 -20.68 2.89 -7.62
N VAL A 163 -19.82 2.51 -6.68
CA VAL A 163 -18.89 1.38 -6.88
C VAL A 163 -19.63 0.06 -7.00
N LYS A 164 -20.63 -0.20 -6.14
CA LYS A 164 -21.44 -1.43 -6.21
C LYS A 164 -22.09 -1.60 -7.60
N ARG A 165 -22.65 -0.52 -8.15
CA ARG A 165 -23.24 -0.54 -9.50
C ARG A 165 -22.21 -0.80 -10.58
N PHE A 166 -21.03 -0.20 -10.48
CA PHE A 166 -19.94 -0.42 -11.43
C PHE A 166 -19.49 -1.90 -11.42
N ILE A 167 -19.26 -2.48 -10.24
CA ILE A 167 -18.87 -3.89 -10.10
C ILE A 167 -19.94 -4.81 -10.69
N ALA A 168 -21.21 -4.58 -10.35
CA ALA A 168 -22.31 -5.39 -10.88
C ALA A 168 -22.44 -5.32 -12.41
N ALA A 169 -22.17 -4.16 -13.02
CA ALA A 169 -22.15 -4.00 -14.47
C ALA A 169 -21.02 -4.80 -15.12
N GLN A 170 -19.79 -4.70 -14.58
CA GLN A 170 -18.62 -5.45 -15.07
C GLN A 170 -18.81 -6.97 -14.97
N GLU A 171 -19.37 -7.47 -13.86
CA GLU A 171 -19.68 -8.90 -13.72
C GLU A 171 -20.74 -9.39 -14.71
N SER A 172 -21.70 -8.53 -15.07
CA SER A 172 -22.76 -8.85 -16.03
C SER A 172 -22.25 -8.87 -17.46
N GLU A 173 -21.28 -8.02 -17.80
CA GLU A 173 -20.61 -8.00 -19.11
C GLU A 173 -19.66 -9.20 -19.27
N SER A 174 -18.87 -9.52 -18.25
CA SER A 174 -17.94 -10.65 -18.27
C SER A 174 -18.64 -12.00 -18.46
N LYS A 175 -19.86 -12.17 -17.92
CA LYS A 175 -20.70 -13.38 -18.11
C LYS A 175 -21.33 -13.51 -19.50
N ARG A 176 -21.28 -12.46 -20.33
CA ARG A 176 -21.87 -12.46 -21.69
C ARG A 176 -20.85 -12.76 -22.80
N THR A 177 -19.55 -12.64 -22.48
CA THR A 177 -18.40 -13.05 -23.31
C THR A 177 -17.97 -14.47 -23.00
#